data_AF-A0A1G7J048-F1
#
_entry.id   AF-A0A1G7J048-F1
#
_cell.length_a   1.000
_cell.length_b   1.000
_cell.length_c   1.000
_cell.angle_alpha   90.00
_cell.angle_beta   90.00
_cell.angle_gamma   90.00
#
_symmetry.space_group_name_H-M   'P 1'
#
loop_
_entity.id
_entity.type
_entity.pdbx_description
1 polymer ?
#
loop_
_entity_poly.entity_id
_entity_poly.type
_entity_poly.pdbx_seq_one_letter_code
_entity_poly.pdbx_strand_id
1 'polypeptide(L)'
;MRRALRQRAIAATLRMRGFAPEQALLLSCDPRSGSTWLSELLVAAAPSAVIWEPFHLDSAPRVREAGFAWRQVIPAEADWPEAEALVRDILSGRCINDWTSWASSFGEFLAAERLVVKCCRANGFLPWMLRRIAFRRRPIHFLRHPFAIAASQIRMGNFGTDGMAADLERGPFAADFVESAAYIRGLETDEERIVAMWCRVQGPALRDPVTAEKAVRLHYETMTLDPAAEIGRLFAAWGEPVPEPVLSRVRRASRMTEDASLLDAPEAQVGKWQTHFTDRQVARMGRVLRDFDIAAYDETPLPRRLENSPAAPAAASPA
;
A
#
# COMPACT_ATOMS: atom_id res chain seq x y z
N MET A 1 -16.87 -12.96 25.12
CA MET A 1 -16.30 -12.31 26.33
C MET A 1 -14.79 -12.06 26.24
N ARG A 2 -13.93 -13.08 26.03
CA ARG A 2 -12.46 -12.92 25.95
C ARG A 2 -11.97 -11.95 24.87
N ARG A 3 -12.55 -12.01 23.67
CA ARG A 3 -12.20 -11.13 22.53
C ARG A 3 -12.47 -9.64 22.83
N ALA A 4 -13.66 -9.31 23.32
CA ALA A 4 -14.02 -7.95 23.69
C ALA A 4 -13.15 -7.40 24.84
N LEU A 5 -12.80 -8.23 25.82
CA LEU A 5 -11.88 -7.84 26.90
C LEU A 5 -10.47 -7.53 26.36
N ARG A 6 -9.94 -8.39 25.48
CA ARG A 6 -8.67 -8.13 24.78
C ARG A 6 -8.71 -6.81 24.03
N GLN A 7 -9.77 -6.53 23.27
CA GLN A 7 -9.88 -5.28 22.51
C GLN A 7 -9.90 -4.05 23.41
N ARG A 8 -10.66 -4.10 24.52
CA ARG A 8 -10.67 -3.01 25.50
C ARG A 8 -9.31 -2.80 26.14
N ALA A 9 -8.58 -3.88 26.44
CA ALA A 9 -7.22 -3.81 26.96
C ALA A 9 -6.26 -3.18 25.94
N ILE A 10 -6.27 -3.63 24.68
CA ILE A 10 -5.45 -3.03 23.61
C ILE A 10 -5.75 -1.53 23.48
N ALA A 11 -7.02 -1.16 23.40
CA ALA A 11 -7.43 0.24 23.26
C ALA A 11 -6.98 1.09 24.46
N ALA A 12 -7.10 0.58 25.68
CA ALA A 12 -6.62 1.26 26.88
C ALA A 12 -5.09 1.42 26.86
N THR A 13 -4.35 0.37 26.51
CA THR A 13 -2.88 0.40 26.38
C THR A 13 -2.44 1.44 25.36
N LEU A 14 -3.04 1.47 24.17
CA LEU A 14 -2.72 2.44 23.12
C LEU A 14 -2.99 3.88 23.55
N ARG A 15 -4.11 4.12 24.26
CA ARG A 15 -4.42 5.44 24.84
C ARG A 15 -3.40 5.87 25.89
N MET A 16 -2.99 4.96 26.77
CA MET A 16 -1.97 5.24 27.79
C MET A 16 -0.59 5.50 27.17
N ARG A 17 -0.23 4.77 26.11
CA ARG A 17 1.03 4.96 25.38
C ARG A 17 1.10 6.31 24.65
N GLY A 18 -0.05 6.83 24.20
CA GLY A 18 -0.16 8.19 23.66
C GLY A 18 0.63 8.43 22.37
N PHE A 19 0.65 7.47 21.44
CA PHE A 19 1.37 7.62 20.17
C PHE A 19 0.91 8.85 19.39
N ALA A 20 1.87 9.65 18.91
CA ALA A 20 1.58 10.76 18.01
C ALA A 20 1.38 10.24 16.58
N PRO A 21 0.39 10.77 15.82
CA PRO A 21 0.13 10.32 14.45
C PRO A 21 1.34 10.54 13.52
N GLU A 22 2.14 11.58 13.76
CA GLU A 22 3.37 11.90 13.01
C GLU A 22 4.47 10.83 13.17
N GLN A 23 4.40 10.01 14.23
CA GLN A 23 5.38 8.95 14.49
C GLN A 23 5.03 7.61 13.83
N ALA A 24 3.82 7.49 13.27
CA ALA A 24 3.36 6.27 12.63
C ALA A 24 4.20 5.92 11.40
N LEU A 25 4.52 4.64 11.24
CA LEU A 25 5.07 4.09 10.00
C LEU A 25 3.91 3.76 9.05
N LEU A 26 3.59 4.68 8.16
CA LEU A 26 2.53 4.49 7.17
C LEU A 26 3.05 3.68 5.97
N LEU A 27 2.40 2.54 5.71
CA LEU A 27 2.59 1.74 4.50
C LEU A 27 1.32 1.83 3.64
N SER A 28 1.36 2.67 2.59
CA SER A 28 0.30 2.76 1.58
C SER A 28 0.63 1.84 0.42
N CYS A 29 -0.30 0.94 0.08
CA CYS A 29 -0.10 -0.11 -0.91
C CYS A 29 -1.42 -0.56 -1.53
N ASP A 30 -1.40 -1.43 -2.53
CA ASP A 30 -2.60 -2.13 -3.01
C ASP A 30 -2.77 -3.50 -2.34
N PRO A 31 -4.00 -4.04 -2.30
CA PRO A 31 -4.18 -5.46 -2.07
C PRO A 31 -3.35 -6.24 -3.09
N ARG A 32 -2.72 -7.34 -2.65
CA ARG A 32 -1.89 -8.21 -3.50
C ARG A 32 -0.59 -7.57 -3.98
N SER A 33 -0.10 -6.48 -3.37
CA SER A 33 1.20 -5.90 -3.75
C SER A 33 2.42 -6.56 -3.09
N GLY A 34 2.24 -7.56 -2.23
CA GLY A 34 3.31 -8.10 -1.38
C GLY A 34 3.54 -7.32 -0.08
N SER A 35 2.67 -6.34 0.23
CA SER A 35 2.78 -5.45 1.41
C SER A 35 2.90 -6.17 2.76
N THR A 36 2.42 -7.41 2.88
CA THR A 36 2.53 -8.19 4.12
C THR A 36 3.98 -8.51 4.44
N TRP A 37 4.77 -8.87 3.43
CA TRP A 37 6.20 -9.13 3.56
C TRP A 37 6.93 -7.89 4.08
N LEU A 38 6.69 -6.74 3.45
CA LEU A 38 7.28 -5.48 3.89
C LEU A 38 6.85 -5.12 5.31
N SER A 39 5.56 -5.30 5.67
CA SER A 39 5.10 -5.08 7.04
C SER A 39 5.81 -5.97 8.06
N GLU A 40 6.11 -7.22 7.73
CA GLU A 40 6.85 -8.13 8.62
C GLU A 40 8.31 -7.69 8.81
N LEU A 41 8.96 -7.18 7.76
CA LEU A 41 10.29 -6.59 7.86
C LEU A 41 10.30 -5.32 8.72
N LEU A 42 9.30 -4.45 8.58
CA LEU A 42 9.17 -3.23 9.40
C LEU A 42 8.96 -3.55 10.89
N VAL A 43 8.20 -4.61 11.21
CA VAL A 43 8.03 -5.10 12.58
C VAL A 43 9.31 -5.74 13.11
N ALA A 44 10.09 -6.42 12.27
CA ALA A 44 11.38 -6.98 12.67
C ALA A 44 12.40 -5.89 13.03
N ALA A 45 12.29 -4.70 12.44
CA ALA A 45 13.23 -3.61 12.61
C ALA A 45 13.25 -2.99 14.02
N ALA A 46 12.12 -2.99 14.73
CA ALA A 46 12.03 -2.52 16.12
C ALA A 46 10.70 -2.97 16.75
N PRO A 47 10.57 -3.02 18.09
CA PRO A 47 9.31 -3.33 18.76
C PRO A 47 8.15 -2.49 18.23
N SER A 48 7.24 -3.13 17.50
CA SER A 48 6.15 -2.46 16.79
C SER A 48 4.87 -3.26 16.89
N ALA A 49 3.73 -2.58 16.79
CA ALA A 49 2.44 -3.21 16.59
C ALA A 49 1.82 -2.75 15.27
N VAL A 50 1.09 -3.64 14.62
CA VAL A 50 0.47 -3.40 13.32
C VAL A 50 -0.99 -2.98 13.50
N ILE A 51 -1.34 -1.83 12.93
CA ILE A 51 -2.72 -1.45 12.65
C ILE A 51 -3.05 -1.92 11.23
N TRP A 52 -3.84 -2.99 11.15
CA TRP A 52 -4.10 -3.71 9.91
C TRP A 52 -5.29 -3.13 9.14
N GLU A 53 -5.03 -2.65 7.92
CA GLU A 53 -6.03 -2.22 6.93
C GLU A 53 -7.21 -1.42 7.53
N PRO A 54 -6.93 -0.27 8.16
CA PRO A 54 -7.95 0.51 8.86
C PRO A 54 -9.01 1.08 7.92
N PHE A 55 -8.77 1.15 6.61
CA PHE A 55 -9.72 1.63 5.60
C PHE A 55 -10.51 0.50 4.91
N HIS A 56 -10.63 -0.67 5.55
CA HIS A 56 -11.47 -1.76 5.06
C HIS A 56 -12.94 -1.53 5.46
N LEU A 57 -13.80 -1.08 4.54
CA LEU A 57 -15.14 -0.55 4.89
C LEU A 57 -16.05 -1.54 5.63
N ASP A 58 -15.96 -2.84 5.30
CA ASP A 58 -16.75 -3.88 5.97
C ASP A 58 -16.28 -4.13 7.41
N SER A 59 -15.04 -3.78 7.73
CA SER A 59 -14.38 -4.12 8.99
C SER A 59 -14.01 -2.90 9.82
N ALA A 60 -14.21 -1.70 9.29
CA ALA A 60 -13.92 -0.42 9.91
C ALA A 60 -15.16 0.49 9.87
N PRO A 61 -16.14 0.28 10.79
CA PRO A 61 -17.40 1.02 10.78
C PRO A 61 -17.21 2.53 10.87
N ARG A 62 -16.27 3.02 11.70
CA ARG A 62 -15.95 4.47 11.80
C ARG A 62 -15.51 5.08 10.48
N VAL A 63 -14.78 4.34 9.64
CA VAL A 63 -14.35 4.80 8.31
C VAL A 63 -15.53 4.89 7.35
N ARG A 64 -16.41 3.89 7.37
CA ARG A 64 -17.65 3.89 6.58
C ARG A 64 -18.60 5.01 7.03
N GLU A 65 -18.76 5.21 8.34
CA GLU A 65 -19.58 6.28 8.94
C GLU A 65 -19.04 7.67 8.60
N ALA A 66 -17.72 7.83 8.52
CA ALA A 66 -17.10 9.06 8.06
C ALA A 66 -17.27 9.32 6.56
N GLY A 67 -17.84 8.39 5.79
CA GLY A 67 -18.18 8.59 4.37
C GLY A 67 -17.13 8.11 3.36
N PHE A 68 -16.07 7.43 3.79
CA PHE A 68 -15.07 6.89 2.86
C PHE A 68 -15.66 5.81 1.93
N ALA A 69 -15.22 5.82 0.67
CA ALA A 69 -15.47 4.77 -0.31
C ALA A 69 -14.33 3.74 -0.42
N TRP A 70 -14.59 2.57 -1.01
CA TRP A 70 -13.61 1.47 -1.15
C TRP A 70 -12.35 1.83 -1.93
N ARG A 71 -12.50 2.74 -2.89
CA ARG A 71 -11.45 3.25 -3.78
C ARG A 71 -11.39 4.78 -3.69
N GLN A 72 -11.54 5.30 -2.48
CA GLN A 72 -11.59 6.73 -2.21
C GLN A 72 -10.37 7.42 -2.82
N VAL A 73 -10.64 8.44 -3.64
CA VAL A 73 -9.65 9.42 -4.08
C VAL A 73 -10.02 10.74 -3.40
N ILE A 74 -9.07 11.41 -2.78
CA ILE A 74 -9.29 12.73 -2.17
C ILE A 74 -8.35 13.70 -2.89
N PRO A 75 -8.86 14.77 -3.53
CA PRO A 75 -8.00 15.80 -4.12
C PRO A 75 -7.04 16.34 -3.06
N ALA A 76 -5.79 16.60 -3.44
CA ALA A 76 -4.72 16.86 -2.48
C ALA A 76 -5.01 18.05 -1.54
N GLU A 77 -5.67 19.09 -2.07
CA GLU A 77 -6.04 20.31 -1.35
C GLU A 77 -7.47 20.27 -0.76
N ALA A 78 -8.24 19.20 -0.99
CA ALA A 78 -9.64 19.14 -0.56
C ALA A 78 -9.79 19.27 0.95
N ASP A 79 -10.71 20.11 1.40
CA ASP A 79 -11.04 20.25 2.82
C ASP A 79 -12.00 19.13 3.27
N TRP A 80 -11.58 18.39 4.30
CA TRP A 80 -12.36 17.32 4.89
C TRP A 80 -11.89 17.06 6.34
N PRO A 81 -12.25 17.95 7.29
CA PRO A 81 -11.71 17.93 8.64
C PRO A 81 -12.09 16.67 9.43
N GLU A 82 -13.27 16.10 9.19
CA GLU A 82 -13.70 14.84 9.83
C GLU A 82 -12.82 13.67 9.40
N ALA A 83 -12.48 13.59 8.11
CA ALA A 83 -11.55 12.59 7.61
C ALA A 83 -10.16 12.81 8.20
N GLU A 84 -9.68 14.05 8.30
CA GLU A 84 -8.37 14.34 8.89
C GLU A 84 -8.31 13.88 10.36
N ALA A 85 -9.32 14.23 11.16
CA ALA A 85 -9.42 13.81 12.55
C ALA A 85 -9.42 12.27 12.66
N LEU A 86 -10.17 11.59 11.80
CA LEU A 86 -10.20 10.13 11.78
C LEU A 86 -8.85 9.51 11.38
N VAL A 87 -8.16 10.05 10.36
CA VAL A 87 -6.84 9.56 9.97
C VAL A 87 -5.83 9.74 11.12
N ARG A 88 -5.86 10.87 11.82
CA ARG A 88 -5.01 11.11 13.01
C ARG A 88 -5.33 10.11 14.13
N ASP A 89 -6.61 9.80 14.37
CA ASP A 89 -7.03 8.76 15.32
C ASP A 89 -6.54 7.36 14.93
N ILE A 90 -6.57 7.02 13.65
CA ILE A 90 -6.06 5.75 13.14
C ILE A 90 -4.54 5.68 13.35
N LEU A 91 -3.80 6.70 12.94
CA LEU A 91 -2.33 6.72 13.01
C LEU A 91 -1.79 6.71 14.45
N SER A 92 -2.57 7.24 15.39
CA SER A 92 -2.25 7.22 16.84
C SER A 92 -2.77 5.97 17.58
N GLY A 93 -3.45 5.04 16.88
CA GLY A 93 -4.01 3.83 17.49
C GLY A 93 -5.27 4.06 18.33
N ARG A 94 -5.90 5.24 18.25
CA ARG A 94 -7.18 5.54 18.91
C ARG A 94 -8.38 4.93 18.18
N CYS A 95 -8.21 4.51 16.93
CA CYS A 95 -9.20 3.76 16.16
C CYS A 95 -8.76 2.30 15.98
N ILE A 96 -8.93 1.48 17.03
CA ILE A 96 -8.63 0.05 17.03
C ILE A 96 -9.90 -0.79 17.15
N ASN A 97 -9.95 -1.91 16.44
CA ASN A 97 -10.98 -2.93 16.60
C ASN A 97 -10.40 -4.33 16.37
N ASP A 98 -11.29 -5.31 16.35
CA ASP A 98 -10.95 -6.71 16.14
C ASP A 98 -10.24 -7.02 14.83
N TRP A 99 -10.56 -6.29 13.77
CA TRP A 99 -9.88 -6.38 12.48
C TRP A 99 -8.53 -5.65 12.55
N THR A 100 -8.51 -4.38 12.93
CA THR A 100 -7.25 -3.61 12.86
C THR A 100 -6.17 -4.09 13.82
N SER A 101 -6.51 -4.89 14.83
CA SER A 101 -5.57 -5.51 15.77
C SER A 101 -5.27 -6.99 15.52
N TRP A 102 -5.78 -7.60 14.43
CA TRP A 102 -5.60 -9.05 14.23
C TRP A 102 -4.15 -9.44 13.95
N ALA A 103 -3.39 -8.54 13.31
CA ALA A 103 -2.03 -8.81 12.86
C ALA A 103 -0.97 -8.76 13.98
N SER A 104 -1.34 -8.30 15.18
CA SER A 104 -0.46 -8.23 16.35
C SER A 104 -1.14 -8.76 17.62
N SER A 105 -0.39 -9.50 18.42
CA SER A 105 -0.74 -9.96 19.75
C SER A 105 -0.88 -8.80 20.75
N PHE A 106 -1.53 -9.07 21.89
CA PHE A 106 -1.61 -8.08 22.97
C PHE A 106 -0.22 -7.68 23.50
N GLY A 107 0.70 -8.63 23.61
CA GLY A 107 2.08 -8.38 24.04
C GLY A 107 2.83 -7.44 23.11
N GLU A 108 2.63 -7.56 21.80
CA GLU A 108 3.21 -6.62 20.82
C GLU A 108 2.63 -5.22 20.97
N PHE A 109 1.32 -5.05 21.17
CA PHE A 109 0.73 -3.74 21.48
C PHE A 109 1.27 -3.15 22.79
N LEU A 110 1.50 -4.00 23.80
CA LEU A 110 2.06 -3.57 25.07
C LEU A 110 3.53 -3.14 24.93
N ALA A 111 4.33 -3.84 24.13
CA ALA A 111 5.75 -3.59 23.95
C ALA A 111 6.08 -2.56 22.85
N ALA A 112 5.13 -2.25 21.97
CA ALA A 112 5.35 -1.38 20.82
C ALA A 112 5.95 -0.01 21.19
N GLU A 113 7.01 0.36 20.49
CA GLU A 113 7.60 1.70 20.51
C GLU A 113 7.09 2.55 19.33
N ARG A 114 6.50 1.90 18.32
CA ARG A 114 5.89 2.53 17.16
C ARG A 114 4.74 1.70 16.59
N LEU A 115 3.90 2.36 15.81
CA LEU A 115 2.79 1.74 15.10
C LEU A 115 3.11 1.64 13.62
N VAL A 116 2.96 0.44 13.05
CA VAL A 116 2.99 0.22 11.61
C VAL A 116 1.56 0.22 11.12
N VAL A 117 1.18 1.22 10.32
CA VAL A 117 -0.19 1.38 9.81
C VAL A 117 -0.22 0.97 8.36
N LYS A 118 -0.67 -0.26 8.11
CA LYS A 118 -0.68 -0.87 6.78
C LYS A 118 -2.02 -0.62 6.09
N CYS A 119 -2.02 0.17 5.04
CA CYS A 119 -3.21 0.61 4.32
C CYS A 119 -3.19 0.12 2.87
N CYS A 120 -4.08 -0.82 2.53
CA CYS A 120 -4.27 -1.24 1.15
C CYS A 120 -5.14 -0.28 0.30
N ARG A 121 -5.69 0.76 0.92
CA ARG A 121 -6.74 1.62 0.33
C ARG A 121 -6.54 3.10 0.64
N ALA A 122 -5.30 3.50 0.88
CA ALA A 122 -4.96 4.90 1.15
C ALA A 122 -4.27 5.61 -0.02
N ASN A 123 -3.93 4.90 -1.11
CA ASN A 123 -3.10 5.47 -2.17
C ASN A 123 -3.78 6.66 -2.87
N GLY A 124 -5.12 6.58 -3.07
CA GLY A 124 -5.91 7.63 -3.71
C GLY A 124 -5.99 8.94 -2.93
N PHE A 125 -5.57 8.93 -1.66
CA PHE A 125 -5.52 10.13 -0.82
C PHE A 125 -4.20 10.28 -0.07
N LEU A 126 -3.15 9.59 -0.50
CA LEU A 126 -1.82 9.75 0.06
C LEU A 126 -1.31 11.21 -0.11
N PRO A 127 -1.44 11.88 -1.28
CA PRO A 127 -1.10 13.30 -1.43
C PRO A 127 -1.78 14.22 -0.42
N TRP A 128 -3.07 13.98 -0.18
CA TRP A 128 -3.91 14.73 0.76
C TRP A 128 -3.43 14.53 2.20
N MET A 129 -3.04 13.31 2.56
CA MET A 129 -2.53 12.97 3.89
C MET A 129 -1.16 13.61 4.16
N LEU A 130 -0.26 13.60 3.18
CA LEU A 130 1.10 14.16 3.29
C LEU A 130 1.14 15.69 3.45
N ARG A 131 0.07 16.38 3.07
CA ARG A 131 -0.10 17.83 3.28
C ARG A 131 -0.59 18.18 4.68
N ARG A 132 -1.28 17.25 5.35
CA ARG A 132 -1.90 17.45 6.67
C ARG A 132 -1.04 16.92 7.81
N ILE A 133 -0.25 15.88 7.55
CA ILE A 133 0.50 15.19 8.59
C ILE A 133 1.99 15.27 8.28
N ALA A 134 2.73 15.91 9.17
CA ALA A 134 4.18 16.02 9.09
C ALA A 134 4.84 14.75 9.66
N PHE A 135 4.81 13.67 8.88
CA PHE A 135 5.40 12.40 9.30
C PHE A 135 6.89 12.53 9.60
N ARG A 136 7.32 12.01 10.75
CA ARG A 136 8.73 11.98 11.16
C ARG A 136 9.57 11.08 10.26
N ARG A 137 8.96 10.00 9.73
CA ARG A 137 9.55 9.14 8.72
C ARG A 137 8.69 9.23 7.47
N ARG A 138 9.34 9.44 6.33
CA ARG A 138 8.67 9.47 5.03
C ARG A 138 7.80 8.21 4.86
N PRO A 139 6.47 8.35 4.67
CA PRO A 139 5.60 7.20 4.42
C PRO A 139 6.05 6.38 3.22
N ILE A 140 5.68 5.10 3.23
CA ILE A 140 6.01 4.19 2.13
C ILE A 140 4.86 4.18 1.14
N HIS A 141 5.16 4.49 -0.12
CA HIS A 141 4.29 4.28 -1.27
C HIS A 141 4.74 3.02 -2.00
N PHE A 142 4.09 1.89 -1.70
CA PHE A 142 4.51 0.57 -2.17
C PHE A 142 3.66 0.11 -3.35
N LEU A 143 4.30 0.05 -4.52
CA LEU A 143 3.70 -0.25 -5.80
C LEU A 143 3.99 -1.69 -6.22
N ARG A 144 3.10 -2.25 -7.02
CA ARG A 144 3.32 -3.49 -7.77
C ARG A 144 2.77 -3.30 -9.17
N HIS A 145 3.35 -3.99 -10.14
CA HIS A 145 2.94 -3.97 -11.52
C HIS A 145 1.41 -4.16 -11.64
N PRO A 146 0.68 -3.25 -12.30
CA PRO A 146 -0.78 -3.30 -12.36
C PRO A 146 -1.28 -4.59 -13.03
N PHE A 147 -0.55 -5.11 -14.02
CA PHE A 147 -0.93 -6.37 -14.68
C PHE A 147 -0.72 -7.58 -13.75
N ALA A 148 0.28 -7.55 -12.88
CA ALA A 148 0.46 -8.59 -11.86
C ALA A 148 -0.64 -8.55 -10.79
N ILE A 149 -1.12 -7.34 -10.45
CA ILE A 149 -2.29 -7.17 -9.58
C ILE A 149 -3.53 -7.73 -10.27
N ALA A 150 -3.77 -7.40 -11.54
CA ALA A 150 -4.90 -7.92 -12.31
C ALA A 150 -4.88 -9.45 -12.37
N ALA A 151 -3.75 -10.06 -12.75
CA ALA A 151 -3.59 -11.51 -12.76
C ALA A 151 -3.87 -12.13 -11.38
N SER A 152 -3.35 -11.54 -10.30
CA SER A 152 -3.57 -12.04 -8.94
C SER A 152 -5.02 -11.91 -8.49
N GLN A 153 -5.71 -10.83 -8.85
CA GLN A 153 -7.09 -10.57 -8.43
C GLN A 153 -8.07 -11.49 -9.17
N ILE A 154 -7.89 -11.65 -10.48
CA ILE A 154 -8.67 -12.57 -11.32
C ILE A 154 -8.51 -14.00 -10.80
N ARG A 155 -7.28 -14.45 -10.53
CA ARG A 155 -7.01 -15.81 -10.03
C ARG A 155 -7.69 -16.10 -8.69
N MET A 156 -7.79 -15.12 -7.79
CA MET A 156 -8.40 -15.33 -6.47
C MET A 156 -9.94 -15.32 -6.49
N GLY A 157 -10.57 -14.76 -7.54
CA GLY A 157 -12.02 -14.74 -7.72
C GLY A 157 -12.81 -13.85 -6.74
N ASN A 158 -12.21 -13.40 -5.64
CA ASN A 158 -12.86 -12.55 -4.63
C ASN A 158 -12.61 -11.04 -4.81
N PHE A 159 -11.97 -10.66 -5.91
CA PHE A 159 -11.73 -9.27 -6.32
C PHE A 159 -12.43 -8.96 -7.66
N GLY A 160 -13.60 -9.57 -7.89
CA GLY A 160 -14.40 -9.35 -9.10
C GLY A 160 -14.66 -7.86 -9.35
N THR A 161 -14.95 -7.52 -10.60
CA THR A 161 -15.30 -6.14 -11.00
C THR A 161 -16.76 -5.81 -10.73
N ASP A 162 -17.54 -6.79 -10.25
CA ASP A 162 -18.90 -6.63 -9.78
C ASP A 162 -18.98 -5.57 -8.67
N GLY A 163 -19.85 -4.58 -8.85
CA GLY A 163 -20.01 -3.47 -7.90
C GLY A 163 -18.96 -2.36 -8.03
N MET A 164 -17.90 -2.54 -8.83
CA MET A 164 -16.89 -1.50 -9.07
C MET A 164 -17.52 -0.22 -9.63
N ALA A 165 -18.50 -0.36 -10.53
CA ALA A 165 -19.24 0.76 -11.09
C ALA A 165 -19.97 1.59 -10.02
N ALA A 166 -20.58 0.92 -9.03
CA ALA A 166 -21.26 1.59 -7.93
C ALA A 166 -20.26 2.27 -6.99
N ASP A 167 -19.10 1.64 -6.77
CA ASP A 167 -18.04 2.22 -5.92
C ASP A 167 -17.41 3.47 -6.53
N LEU A 168 -17.39 3.61 -7.85
CA LEU A 168 -16.87 4.81 -8.54
C LEU A 168 -17.69 6.08 -8.27
N GLU A 169 -18.95 5.93 -7.90
CA GLU A 169 -19.90 7.02 -7.64
C GLU A 169 -20.07 7.34 -6.15
N ARG A 170 -19.42 6.56 -5.28
CA ARG A 170 -19.58 6.68 -3.83
C ARG A 170 -18.52 7.57 -3.20
N GLY A 171 -18.92 8.15 -2.07
CA GLY A 171 -18.04 8.91 -1.19
C GLY A 171 -17.88 10.36 -1.62
N PRO A 172 -17.35 11.21 -0.73
CA PRO A 172 -16.98 12.58 -1.07
C PRO A 172 -16.02 12.65 -2.27
N PHE A 173 -16.11 13.74 -3.03
CA PHE A 173 -15.27 14.02 -4.20
C PHE A 173 -15.47 13.07 -5.40
N ALA A 174 -16.40 12.10 -5.36
CA ALA A 174 -16.65 11.21 -6.51
C ALA A 174 -16.98 11.99 -7.80
N ALA A 175 -17.67 13.13 -7.67
CA ALA A 175 -18.01 14.03 -8.76
C ALA A 175 -16.79 14.63 -9.48
N ASP A 176 -15.65 14.77 -8.79
CA ASP A 176 -14.41 15.32 -9.36
C ASP A 176 -13.73 14.32 -10.31
N PHE A 177 -14.18 13.06 -10.30
CA PHE A 177 -13.58 11.96 -11.04
C PHE A 177 -14.57 11.28 -11.99
N VAL A 178 -15.58 12.02 -12.49
CA VAL A 178 -16.62 11.48 -13.40
C VAL A 178 -16.04 10.96 -14.72
N GLU A 179 -15.03 11.61 -15.27
CA GLU A 179 -14.42 11.21 -16.56
C GLU A 179 -13.73 9.85 -16.45
N SER A 180 -12.86 9.68 -15.44
CA SER A 180 -12.21 8.38 -15.22
C SER A 180 -13.22 7.30 -14.80
N ALA A 181 -14.32 7.66 -14.14
CA ALA A 181 -15.40 6.70 -13.84
C ALA A 181 -16.12 6.25 -15.10
N ALA A 182 -16.45 7.19 -16.01
CA ALA A 182 -17.04 6.88 -17.31
C ALA A 182 -16.10 6.02 -18.17
N TYR A 183 -14.81 6.35 -18.19
CA TYR A 183 -13.79 5.54 -18.87
C TYR A 183 -13.78 4.10 -18.35
N ILE A 184 -13.67 3.89 -17.03
CA ILE A 184 -13.63 2.54 -16.44
C ILE A 184 -14.90 1.73 -16.77
N ARG A 185 -16.07 2.38 -16.77
CA ARG A 185 -17.34 1.72 -17.14
C ARG A 185 -17.39 1.29 -18.61
N GLY A 186 -16.73 2.03 -19.48
CA GLY A 186 -16.67 1.72 -20.91
C GLY A 186 -15.75 0.55 -21.27
N LEU A 187 -14.91 0.09 -20.34
CA LEU A 187 -13.99 -1.02 -20.59
C LEU A 187 -14.73 -2.37 -20.64
N GLU A 188 -14.29 -3.25 -21.52
CA GLU A 188 -14.96 -4.51 -21.82
C GLU A 188 -14.59 -5.63 -20.85
N THR A 189 -13.30 -5.72 -20.47
CA THR A 189 -12.79 -6.86 -19.71
C THR A 189 -12.36 -6.51 -18.29
N ASP A 190 -12.30 -7.55 -17.45
CA ASP A 190 -11.96 -7.39 -16.04
C ASP A 190 -10.52 -6.94 -15.83
N GLU A 191 -9.58 -7.46 -16.62
CA GLU A 191 -8.18 -7.04 -16.53
C GLU A 191 -8.02 -5.55 -16.88
N GLU A 192 -8.74 -5.04 -17.88
CA GLU A 192 -8.74 -3.62 -18.22
C GLU A 192 -9.32 -2.77 -17.08
N ARG A 193 -10.46 -3.16 -16.51
CA ARG A 193 -11.10 -2.45 -15.39
C ARG A 193 -10.23 -2.43 -14.14
N ILE A 194 -9.59 -3.56 -13.79
CA ILE A 194 -8.69 -3.64 -12.63
C ILE A 194 -7.49 -2.71 -12.82
N VAL A 195 -6.86 -2.72 -14.01
CA VAL A 195 -5.74 -1.82 -14.33
C VAL A 195 -6.18 -0.36 -14.31
N ALA A 196 -7.33 -0.03 -14.88
CA ALA A 196 -7.84 1.34 -14.90
C ALA A 196 -8.17 1.85 -13.50
N MET A 197 -8.74 0.99 -12.65
CA MET A 197 -8.97 1.32 -11.24
C MET A 197 -7.66 1.52 -10.47
N TRP A 198 -6.64 0.69 -10.74
CA TRP A 198 -5.30 0.90 -10.20
C TRP A 198 -4.75 2.28 -10.63
N CYS A 199 -4.88 2.64 -11.91
CA CYS A 199 -4.43 3.94 -12.43
C CYS A 199 -5.16 5.11 -11.77
N ARG A 200 -6.49 5.01 -11.61
CA ARG A 200 -7.32 6.02 -10.92
C ARG A 200 -6.85 6.25 -9.49
N VAL A 201 -6.57 5.17 -8.75
CA VAL A 201 -6.21 5.24 -7.33
C VAL A 201 -4.74 5.61 -7.11
N GLN A 202 -3.84 5.22 -8.01
CA GLN A 202 -2.41 5.48 -7.87
C GLN A 202 -1.96 6.78 -8.55
N GLY A 203 -2.66 7.20 -9.62
CA GLY A 203 -2.35 8.38 -10.41
C GLY A 203 -2.10 9.65 -9.59
N PRO A 204 -2.96 10.00 -8.61
CA PRO A 204 -2.73 11.15 -7.72
C PRO A 204 -1.37 11.09 -7.02
N ALA A 205 -1.03 9.96 -6.38
CA ALA A 205 0.24 9.78 -5.68
C ALA A 205 1.45 9.68 -6.63
N LEU A 206 1.26 9.19 -7.85
CA LEU A 206 2.32 9.07 -8.84
C LEU A 206 2.76 10.42 -9.41
N ARG A 207 1.79 11.31 -9.65
CA ARG A 207 2.00 12.63 -10.27
C ARG A 207 2.26 13.76 -9.26
N ASP A 208 1.87 13.59 -8.01
CA ASP A 208 1.95 14.65 -7.02
C ASP A 208 3.40 14.92 -6.56
N PRO A 209 3.90 16.16 -6.68
CA PRO A 209 5.27 16.51 -6.28
C PRO A 209 5.52 16.36 -4.78
N VAL A 210 4.53 16.66 -3.93
CA VAL A 210 4.65 16.47 -2.48
C VAL A 210 4.81 14.99 -2.14
N THR A 211 4.14 14.10 -2.86
CA THR A 211 4.30 12.66 -2.70
C THR A 211 5.70 12.21 -3.12
N ALA A 212 6.22 12.72 -4.24
CA ALA A 212 7.59 12.42 -4.69
C ALA A 212 8.65 12.86 -3.65
N GLU A 213 8.43 14.01 -3.00
CA GLU A 213 9.32 14.53 -1.96
C GLU A 213 9.17 13.80 -0.62
N LYS A 214 7.92 13.62 -0.13
CA LYS A 214 7.65 13.23 1.25
C LYS A 214 7.38 11.74 1.45
N ALA A 215 7.21 10.95 0.39
CA ALA A 215 7.07 9.49 0.49
C ALA A 215 8.28 8.75 -0.12
N VAL A 216 8.62 7.60 0.42
CA VAL A 216 9.57 6.67 -0.20
C VAL A 216 8.80 5.73 -1.11
N ARG A 217 8.98 5.88 -2.43
CA ARG A 217 8.42 4.97 -3.41
C ARG A 217 9.24 3.69 -3.45
N LEU A 218 8.59 2.55 -3.29
CA LEU A 218 9.17 1.21 -3.39
C LEU A 218 8.36 0.39 -4.41
N HIS A 219 9.01 -0.51 -5.12
CA HIS A 219 8.35 -1.40 -6.08
C HIS A 219 8.52 -2.85 -5.64
N TYR A 220 7.44 -3.63 -5.71
CA TYR A 220 7.47 -5.05 -5.38
C TYR A 220 8.51 -5.80 -6.23
N GLU A 221 8.64 -5.40 -7.50
CA GLU A 221 9.53 -6.03 -8.46
C GLU A 221 11.01 -5.88 -8.05
N THR A 222 11.44 -4.64 -7.78
CA THR A 222 12.81 -4.37 -7.31
C THR A 222 13.06 -4.97 -5.94
N MET A 223 12.06 -4.91 -5.05
CA MET A 223 12.16 -5.52 -3.73
C MET A 223 12.28 -7.04 -3.82
N THR A 224 11.67 -7.68 -4.82
CA THR A 224 11.77 -9.14 -5.02
C THR A 224 13.13 -9.53 -5.60
N LEU A 225 13.67 -8.75 -6.54
CA LEU A 225 14.94 -9.02 -7.19
C LEU A 225 16.15 -8.72 -6.31
N ASP A 226 16.13 -7.58 -5.60
CA ASP A 226 17.20 -7.17 -4.69
C ASP A 226 16.61 -6.56 -3.41
N PRO A 227 16.12 -7.42 -2.49
CA PRO A 227 15.47 -6.95 -1.28
C PRO A 227 16.44 -6.21 -0.35
N ALA A 228 17.72 -6.57 -0.35
CA ALA A 228 18.72 -5.93 0.51
C ALA A 228 18.98 -4.48 0.07
N ALA A 229 19.14 -4.24 -1.23
CA ALA A 229 19.31 -2.89 -1.76
C ALA A 229 18.08 -2.00 -1.52
N GLU A 230 16.86 -2.51 -1.78
CA GLU A 230 15.63 -1.72 -1.62
C GLU A 230 15.33 -1.40 -0.16
N ILE A 231 15.58 -2.33 0.77
CA ILE A 231 15.50 -2.05 2.21
C ILE A 231 16.59 -1.07 2.64
N GLY A 232 17.82 -1.21 2.13
CA GLY A 232 18.90 -0.24 2.36
C GLY A 232 18.49 1.17 1.95
N ARG A 233 17.89 1.33 0.77
CA ARG A 233 17.38 2.61 0.27
C ARG A 233 16.27 3.19 1.15
N LEU A 234 15.35 2.35 1.63
CA LEU A 234 14.28 2.77 2.54
C LEU A 234 14.84 3.36 3.84
N PHE A 235 15.74 2.63 4.51
CA PHE A 235 16.33 3.06 5.77
C PHE A 235 17.24 4.28 5.60
N ALA A 236 18.00 4.34 4.51
CA ALA A 236 18.77 5.54 4.14
C ALA A 236 17.88 6.77 3.97
N ALA A 237 16.70 6.63 3.34
CA ALA A 237 15.73 7.72 3.21
C ALA A 237 15.11 8.17 4.55
N TRP A 238 15.22 7.36 5.60
CA TRP A 238 14.87 7.71 6.97
C TRP A 238 16.06 8.21 7.80
N GLY A 239 17.27 8.21 7.25
CA GLY A 239 18.49 8.53 7.98
C GLY A 239 18.83 7.50 9.05
N GLU A 240 18.43 6.25 8.86
CA GLU A 240 18.61 5.15 9.81
C GLU A 240 19.47 4.02 9.21
N PRO A 241 20.25 3.30 10.02
CA PRO A 241 20.91 2.08 9.57
C PRO A 241 19.88 0.95 9.42
N VAL A 242 20.15 -0.02 8.55
CA VAL A 242 19.33 -1.23 8.45
C VAL A 242 19.58 -2.11 9.68
N PRO A 243 18.55 -2.46 10.48
CA PRO A 243 18.75 -3.32 11.64
C PRO A 243 19.09 -4.76 11.24
N GLU A 244 19.97 -5.41 11.99
CA GLU A 244 20.37 -6.82 11.77
C GLU A 244 19.18 -7.81 11.68
N PRO A 245 18.12 -7.69 12.52
CA PRO A 245 16.94 -8.55 12.38
C PRO A 245 16.20 -8.39 11.05
N VAL A 246 16.36 -7.26 10.35
CA VAL A 246 15.78 -7.04 9.02
C VAL A 246 16.66 -7.72 7.98
N LEU A 247 17.97 -7.52 8.02
CA LEU A 247 18.93 -8.15 7.10
C LEU A 247 18.80 -9.67 7.09
N SER A 248 18.70 -10.29 8.27
CA SER A 248 18.51 -11.74 8.40
C SER A 248 17.18 -12.27 7.87
N ARG A 249 16.16 -11.40 7.71
CA ARG A 249 14.81 -11.77 7.25
C ARG A 249 14.51 -11.34 5.82
N VAL A 250 15.37 -10.53 5.22
CA VAL A 250 15.15 -9.88 3.94
C VAL A 250 14.96 -10.86 2.78
N ARG A 251 15.39 -12.13 2.92
CA ARG A 251 15.20 -13.20 1.92
C ARG A 251 14.13 -14.24 2.30
N ARG A 252 13.39 -14.03 3.39
CA ARG A 252 12.37 -14.99 3.86
C ARG A 252 10.99 -14.67 3.29
N ALA A 253 10.27 -15.70 2.87
CA ALA A 253 8.87 -15.60 2.42
C ALA A 253 7.95 -15.05 3.52
N SER A 254 6.95 -14.28 3.11
CA SER A 254 5.90 -13.80 4.00
C SER A 254 4.92 -14.91 4.38
N ARG A 255 4.25 -14.77 5.54
CA ARG A 255 3.19 -15.68 5.99
C ARG A 255 2.02 -15.87 5.02
N MET A 256 1.84 -14.93 4.08
CA MET A 256 0.76 -14.95 3.09
C MET A 256 1.21 -15.47 1.72
N THR A 257 2.43 -16.01 1.61
CA THR A 257 2.96 -16.57 0.37
C THR A 257 2.40 -17.97 0.16
N GLU A 258 1.64 -18.18 -0.92
CA GLU A 258 1.05 -19.49 -1.27
C GLU A 258 2.10 -20.48 -1.80
N ASP A 259 3.15 -19.96 -2.46
CA ASP A 259 4.20 -20.77 -3.08
C ASP A 259 5.58 -20.17 -2.77
N ALA A 260 6.26 -20.75 -1.80
CA ALA A 260 7.59 -20.30 -1.36
C ALA A 260 8.70 -20.68 -2.35
N SER A 261 8.48 -21.64 -3.26
CA SER A 261 9.48 -22.07 -4.24
C SER A 261 9.87 -20.98 -5.23
N LEU A 262 8.98 -20.00 -5.43
CA LEU A 262 9.21 -18.84 -6.30
C LEU A 262 10.18 -17.81 -5.71
N LEU A 263 10.59 -17.97 -4.45
CA LEU A 263 11.70 -17.18 -3.90
C LEU A 263 13.05 -17.60 -4.47
N ASP A 264 13.17 -18.84 -4.94
CA ASP A 264 14.40 -19.37 -5.53
C ASP A 264 14.54 -18.94 -7.01
N ALA A 265 13.49 -18.31 -7.58
CA ALA A 265 13.45 -17.79 -8.95
C ALA A 265 12.75 -16.41 -8.99
N PRO A 266 13.37 -15.35 -8.44
CA PRO A 266 12.74 -14.05 -8.27
C PRO A 266 12.34 -13.39 -9.61
N GLU A 267 13.10 -13.61 -10.69
CA GLU A 267 12.76 -13.14 -12.04
C GLU A 267 11.48 -13.79 -12.56
N ALA A 268 11.33 -15.10 -12.35
CA ALA A 268 10.13 -15.83 -12.74
C ALA A 268 8.90 -15.37 -11.93
N GLN A 269 9.09 -15.05 -10.65
CA GLN A 269 8.04 -14.51 -9.79
C GLN A 269 7.55 -13.13 -10.27
N VAL A 270 8.47 -12.25 -10.67
CA VAL A 270 8.15 -10.91 -11.17
C VAL A 270 7.45 -11.00 -12.55
N GLY A 271 7.95 -11.84 -13.45
CA GLY A 271 7.40 -12.05 -14.79
C GLY A 271 6.15 -12.94 -14.86
N LYS A 272 5.72 -13.56 -13.74
CA LYS A 272 4.64 -14.57 -13.72
C LYS A 272 3.34 -14.13 -14.39
N TRP A 273 3.01 -12.84 -14.34
CA TRP A 273 1.79 -12.32 -14.95
C TRP A 273 1.78 -12.42 -16.48
N GLN A 274 2.95 -12.47 -17.12
CA GLN A 274 3.07 -12.52 -18.57
C GLN A 274 2.54 -13.83 -19.16
N THR A 275 2.52 -14.93 -18.39
CA THR A 275 1.95 -16.20 -18.83
C THR A 275 0.43 -16.28 -18.63
N HIS A 276 -0.16 -15.30 -17.93
CA HIS A 276 -1.59 -15.26 -17.63
C HIS A 276 -2.41 -14.50 -18.68
N PHE A 277 -1.77 -13.72 -19.54
CA PHE A 277 -2.45 -12.86 -20.51
C PHE A 277 -1.90 -13.06 -21.92
N THR A 278 -2.79 -12.98 -22.91
CA THR A 278 -2.40 -12.93 -24.33
C THR A 278 -1.79 -11.58 -24.68
N ASP A 279 -0.99 -11.50 -25.74
CA ASP A 279 -0.41 -10.23 -26.23
C ASP A 279 -1.48 -9.16 -26.49
N ARG A 280 -2.67 -9.57 -26.98
CA ARG A 280 -3.81 -8.66 -27.16
C ARG A 280 -4.32 -8.09 -25.85
N GLN A 281 -4.40 -8.88 -24.79
CA GLN A 281 -4.78 -8.41 -23.46
C GLN A 281 -3.73 -7.47 -22.88
N VAL A 282 -2.45 -7.81 -23.01
CA VAL A 282 -1.33 -6.96 -22.57
C VAL A 282 -1.37 -5.61 -23.30
N ALA A 283 -1.57 -5.60 -24.62
CA ALA A 283 -1.67 -4.37 -25.41
C ALA A 283 -2.86 -3.49 -25.01
N ARG A 284 -4.01 -4.10 -24.66
CA ARG A 284 -5.19 -3.38 -24.14
C ARG A 284 -4.92 -2.75 -22.77
N MET A 285 -4.39 -3.51 -21.83
CA MET A 285 -4.01 -2.97 -20.52
C MET A 285 -2.91 -1.89 -20.64
N GLY A 286 -1.97 -2.04 -21.57
CA GLY A 286 -0.96 -1.01 -21.88
C GLY A 286 -1.59 0.28 -22.42
N ARG A 287 -2.66 0.19 -23.21
CA ARG A 287 -3.44 1.36 -23.62
C ARG A 287 -4.06 2.07 -22.42
N VAL A 288 -4.63 1.33 -21.49
CA VAL A 288 -5.18 1.92 -20.25
C VAL A 288 -4.11 2.70 -19.48
N LEU A 289 -2.89 2.18 -19.35
CA LEU A 289 -1.79 2.92 -18.70
C LEU A 289 -1.51 4.25 -19.41
N ARG A 290 -1.48 4.26 -20.74
CA ARG A 290 -1.26 5.47 -21.55
C ARG A 290 -2.41 6.46 -21.42
N ASP A 291 -3.65 6.00 -21.46
CA ASP A 291 -4.85 6.85 -21.36
C ASP A 291 -4.94 7.54 -19.99
N PHE A 292 -4.38 6.92 -18.95
CA PHE A 292 -4.24 7.52 -17.61
C PHE A 292 -2.93 8.28 -17.39
N ASP A 293 -2.07 8.39 -18.39
CA ASP A 293 -0.73 9.01 -18.29
C ASP A 293 0.14 8.40 -17.18
N ILE A 294 0.20 7.06 -17.15
CA ILE A 294 1.05 6.31 -16.22
C ILE A 294 2.35 5.92 -16.92
N ALA A 295 3.46 6.52 -16.48
CA ALA A 295 4.80 6.20 -16.99
C ALA A 295 5.61 5.24 -16.09
N ALA A 296 5.12 4.90 -14.89
CA ALA A 296 5.86 4.08 -13.92
C ALA A 296 5.97 2.60 -14.33
N TYR A 297 5.08 2.13 -15.19
CA TYR A 297 5.00 0.76 -15.70
C TYR A 297 4.60 0.78 -17.17
N ASP A 298 4.91 -0.30 -17.87
CA ASP A 298 4.53 -0.54 -19.26
C ASP A 298 4.24 -2.04 -19.47
N GLU A 299 4.39 -2.56 -20.68
CA GLU A 299 4.21 -3.98 -20.97
C GLU A 299 5.40 -4.87 -20.52
N THR A 300 6.47 -4.29 -19.96
CA THR A 300 7.61 -5.02 -19.42
C THR A 300 7.41 -5.35 -17.94
N PRO A 301 8.01 -6.43 -17.40
CA PRO A 301 7.72 -6.88 -16.05
C PRO A 301 8.33 -6.01 -14.95
N LEU A 302 9.21 -5.05 -15.29
CA LEU A 302 9.90 -4.19 -14.33
C LEU A 302 9.33 -2.77 -14.38
N PRO A 303 9.35 -2.04 -13.24
CA PRO A 303 9.03 -0.62 -13.27
C PRO A 303 10.02 0.14 -14.15
N ARG A 304 9.54 1.17 -14.85
CA ARG A 304 10.43 2.08 -15.58
C ARG A 304 11.31 2.82 -14.59
N ARG A 305 12.60 2.97 -14.92
CA ARG A 305 13.48 3.87 -14.18
C ARG A 305 12.95 5.29 -14.34
N LEU A 306 12.37 5.84 -13.27
CA LEU A 306 12.04 7.26 -13.22
C LEU A 306 13.35 8.03 -13.14
N GLU A 307 13.53 9.05 -13.99
CA GLU A 307 14.78 9.83 -14.15
C GLU A 307 15.26 10.50 -12.86
N ASN A 308 14.46 10.52 -11.79
CA ASN A 308 14.75 11.17 -10.51
C ASN A 308 15.05 10.21 -9.34
N SER A 309 15.23 8.91 -9.56
CA SER A 309 15.73 8.02 -8.51
C SER A 309 17.27 8.15 -8.41
N PRO A 310 17.85 8.53 -7.26
CA PRO A 310 19.30 8.51 -7.10
C PRO A 310 19.79 7.09 -7.38
N ALA A 311 20.81 6.98 -8.24
CA ALA A 311 21.43 5.70 -8.57
C ALA A 311 21.82 4.98 -7.28
N ALA A 312 21.52 3.69 -7.19
CA ALA A 312 22.04 2.85 -6.13
C ALA A 312 23.57 2.99 -6.09
N PRO A 313 24.20 3.16 -4.90
CA PRO A 313 25.65 3.13 -4.82
C PRO A 313 26.14 1.78 -5.34
N ALA A 314 27.12 1.82 -6.25
CA ALA A 314 27.73 0.62 -6.80
C ALA A 314 28.16 -0.29 -5.64
N ALA A 315 27.66 -1.54 -5.65
CA ALA A 315 28.06 -2.54 -4.67
C ALA A 315 29.59 -2.66 -4.71
N ALA A 316 30.24 -2.34 -3.59
CA ALA A 316 31.67 -2.55 -3.45
C ALA A 316 31.94 -4.06 -3.57
N SER A 317 32.72 -4.46 -4.57
CA SER A 317 33.19 -5.82 -4.73
C SER A 317 33.91 -6.28 -3.45
N PRO A 318 33.65 -7.49 -2.95
CA PRO A 318 34.41 -8.04 -1.84
C PRO A 318 35.87 -8.23 -2.28
N ALA A 319 36.79 -7.67 -1.51
CA ALA A 319 38.22 -7.92 -1.58
C ALA A 319 38.58 -9.19 -0.79
#